data_AF-A0AAV3NTY9-F1
#
_entry.id   AF-A0AAV3NTY9-F1
#
_cell.length_a   1.000
_cell.length_b   1.000
_cell.length_c   1.000
_cell.angle_alpha   90.00
_cell.angle_beta   90.00
_cell.angle_gamma   90.00
#
_symmetry.space_group_name_H-M   'P 1'
#
loop_
_entity.id
_entity.type
_entity.pdbx_description
1 polymer ?
#
loop_
_entity_poly.entity_id
_entity_poly.type
_entity_poly.pdbx_seq_one_letter_code
_entity_poly.pdbx_strand_id
1 'polypeptide(L)'
;MSSDEEREEKELDLTSPEVVTKYKSASEIVNKALQLVVSECKLNAKIVDICEKGDSFIKEQTGNMYKNVKKKIERGVAFPTCISVNNTICHFSPLASDESTLQAGDMVKIDMGCHIDGFIAVVAHTHVLQEGAITGRAADVIAAANTAAEVALRLVRPGKKNKDVTEAIQKVAGAYGCKIVEGVLTHQLKQFVIDGNKVVLSVSSPEVRVDDAEFEENEVYAVDIVTSTGDGKPKLLDEKQTTIYKRAVDKNYHLKMKASRFIFSEISQKFPIMPFTARDLEEKRARLGLVECVGHELLQPYPVLHEKPGDLVAHIKFTVLLMPNGSDRITSYPLQELQHAKTIEDDADIKAWLSLPVKTKKKGGGKKKKGKKGDKADDSTKAEPMDEAEE
;
A
#
# COMPACT_ATOMS: atom_id res chain seq x y z
N MET A 1 0.61 42.54 22.20
CA MET A 1 0.90 42.03 20.86
C MET A 1 1.78 40.80 21.03
N SER A 2 1.17 39.63 21.25
CA SER A 2 1.90 38.36 21.21
C SER A 2 1.86 37.85 19.78
N SER A 3 3.02 37.69 19.18
CA SER A 3 3.18 37.03 17.90
C SER A 3 2.77 35.57 18.06
N ASP A 4 1.56 35.26 17.60
CA ASP A 4 1.18 33.91 17.18
C ASP A 4 2.05 33.54 15.97
N GLU A 5 3.27 33.08 16.24
CA GLU A 5 3.98 32.26 15.28
C GLU A 5 3.27 30.91 15.27
N GLU A 6 2.32 30.75 14.34
CA GLU A 6 1.92 29.46 13.82
C GLU A 6 3.21 28.73 13.41
N ARG A 7 3.73 27.87 14.30
CA ARG A 7 4.73 26.89 13.93
C ARG A 7 4.05 26.00 12.89
N GLU A 8 4.28 26.26 11.62
CA GLU A 8 4.03 25.29 10.56
C GLU A 8 4.72 23.99 11.01
N GLU A 9 3.93 23.01 11.47
CA GLU A 9 4.45 21.68 11.75
C GLU A 9 4.99 21.15 10.42
N LYS A 10 6.32 21.19 10.29
CA LYS A 10 7.00 20.76 9.07
C LYS A 10 6.60 19.32 8.77
N GLU A 11 5.93 19.10 7.63
CA GLU A 11 5.53 17.77 7.18
C GLU A 11 6.76 16.85 7.13
N LEU A 12 6.69 15.73 7.85
CA LEU A 12 7.77 14.76 7.91
C LEU A 12 7.75 13.86 6.67
N ASP A 13 8.86 13.81 5.95
CA ASP A 13 9.02 13.07 4.71
C ASP A 13 10.20 12.08 4.75
N LEU A 14 10.49 11.46 3.62
CA LEU A 14 11.58 10.49 3.49
C LEU A 14 12.99 11.09 3.57
N THR A 15 13.14 12.42 3.67
CA THR A 15 14.45 13.04 3.94
C THR A 15 14.94 12.76 5.36
N SER A 16 14.01 12.45 6.28
CA SER A 16 14.33 12.05 7.65
C SER A 16 14.62 10.55 7.76
N PRO A 17 15.81 10.14 8.22
CA PRO A 17 16.12 8.72 8.44
C PRO A 17 15.18 8.04 9.45
N GLU A 18 14.64 8.80 10.41
CA GLU A 18 13.68 8.28 11.39
C GLU A 18 12.36 7.88 10.72
N VAL A 19 11.87 8.70 9.79
CA VAL A 19 10.65 8.41 9.01
C VAL A 19 10.83 7.14 8.19
N VAL A 20 11.95 7.03 7.47
CA VAL A 20 12.27 5.82 6.69
C VAL A 20 12.34 4.58 7.58
N THR A 21 12.92 4.71 8.79
CA THR A 21 13.00 3.61 9.76
C THR A 21 11.61 3.17 10.22
N LYS A 22 10.70 4.11 10.51
CA LYS A 22 9.33 3.80 10.92
C LYS A 22 8.55 3.09 9.81
N TYR A 23 8.65 3.53 8.55
CA TYR A 23 8.08 2.81 7.41
C TYR A 23 8.64 1.40 7.28
N LYS A 24 9.96 1.23 7.38
CA LYS A 24 10.60 -0.09 7.29
C LYS A 24 10.16 -1.01 8.41
N SER A 25 10.14 -0.54 9.65
CA SER A 25 9.65 -1.33 10.79
C SER A 25 8.17 -1.73 10.64
N ALA A 26 7.31 -0.81 10.19
CA ALA A 26 5.91 -1.13 9.91
C ALA A 26 5.79 -2.18 8.79
N SER A 27 6.61 -2.07 7.75
CA SER A 27 6.66 -3.01 6.62
C SER A 27 7.14 -4.40 7.02
N GLU A 28 8.13 -4.51 7.90
CA GLU A 28 8.63 -5.78 8.40
C GLU A 28 7.56 -6.51 9.22
N ILE A 29 6.82 -5.78 10.05
CA ILE A 29 5.72 -6.34 10.84
C ILE A 29 4.61 -6.84 9.92
N VAL A 30 4.16 -6.03 8.96
CA VAL A 30 3.04 -6.41 8.09
C VAL A 30 3.43 -7.54 7.12
N ASN A 31 4.68 -7.60 6.64
CA ASN A 31 5.16 -8.73 5.83
C ASN A 31 5.16 -10.04 6.64
N LYS A 32 5.57 -10.00 7.91
CA LYS A 32 5.52 -11.17 8.81
C LYS A 32 4.07 -11.56 9.16
N ALA A 33 3.20 -10.56 9.36
CA ALA A 33 1.78 -10.79 9.58
C ALA A 33 1.14 -11.48 8.37
N LEU A 34 1.47 -11.04 7.15
CA LEU A 34 1.01 -11.68 5.93
C LEU A 34 1.52 -13.11 5.80
N GLN A 35 2.79 -13.39 6.14
CA GLN A 35 3.33 -14.75 6.19
C GLN A 35 2.55 -15.65 7.14
N LEU A 36 2.24 -15.17 8.35
CA LEU A 36 1.41 -15.89 9.30
C LEU A 36 0.01 -16.14 8.72
N VAL A 37 -0.65 -15.11 8.22
CA VAL A 37 -2.02 -15.19 7.70
C VAL A 37 -2.11 -16.17 6.52
N VAL A 38 -1.18 -16.11 5.56
CA VAL A 38 -1.11 -17.10 4.46
C VAL A 38 -0.94 -18.51 5.01
N SER A 39 -0.08 -18.71 6.01
CA SER A 39 0.13 -20.03 6.61
C SER A 39 -1.11 -20.57 7.35
N GLU A 40 -2.01 -19.69 7.80
CA GLU A 40 -3.27 -20.03 8.46
C GLU A 40 -4.44 -20.20 7.49
N CYS A 41 -4.29 -19.79 6.22
CA CYS A 41 -5.26 -20.03 5.17
C CYS A 41 -5.25 -21.52 4.77
N LYS A 42 -5.93 -22.35 5.56
CA LYS A 42 -6.03 -23.80 5.37
C LYS A 42 -7.46 -24.20 5.03
N LEU A 43 -7.62 -25.40 4.48
CA LEU A 43 -8.93 -26.00 4.23
C LEU A 43 -9.79 -26.00 5.51
N ASN A 44 -11.04 -25.57 5.40
CA ASN A 44 -12.03 -25.44 6.46
C ASN A 44 -11.68 -24.43 7.58
N ALA A 45 -10.61 -23.63 7.42
CA ALA A 45 -10.30 -22.59 8.39
C ALA A 45 -11.36 -21.49 8.32
N LYS A 46 -11.84 -21.05 9.48
CA LYS A 46 -12.79 -19.93 9.60
C LYS A 46 -12.11 -18.63 9.23
N ILE A 47 -12.75 -17.85 8.36
CA ILE A 47 -12.20 -16.58 7.90
C ILE A 47 -12.02 -15.59 9.06
N VAL A 48 -12.99 -15.54 9.97
CA VAL A 48 -12.94 -14.65 11.14
C VAL A 48 -11.72 -14.91 12.03
N ASP A 49 -11.41 -16.18 12.32
CA ASP A 49 -10.25 -16.59 13.12
C ASP A 49 -8.93 -16.15 12.46
N ILE A 50 -8.85 -16.25 11.13
CA ILE A 50 -7.67 -15.83 10.37
C ILE A 50 -7.50 -14.30 10.46
N CYS A 51 -8.59 -13.53 10.29
CA CYS A 51 -8.55 -12.07 10.43
C CYS A 51 -8.10 -11.65 11.83
N GLU A 52 -8.65 -12.26 12.88
CA GLU A 52 -8.29 -11.97 14.27
C GLU A 52 -6.82 -12.29 14.58
N LYS A 53 -6.29 -13.39 14.04
CA LYS A 53 -4.87 -13.74 14.19
C LYS A 53 -3.96 -12.69 13.54
N GLY A 54 -4.31 -12.23 12.33
CA GLY A 54 -3.55 -11.19 11.63
C GLY A 54 -3.49 -9.88 12.42
N ASP A 55 -4.65 -9.40 12.88
CA ASP A 55 -4.75 -8.17 13.66
C ASP A 55 -4.04 -8.29 15.01
N SER A 56 -4.20 -9.41 15.71
CA SER A 56 -3.55 -9.68 17.00
C SER A 56 -2.04 -9.71 16.87
N PHE A 57 -1.51 -10.35 15.81
CA PHE A 57 -0.07 -10.37 15.55
C PHE A 57 0.49 -8.96 15.36
N ILE A 58 -0.17 -8.11 14.56
CA ILE A 58 0.27 -6.71 14.37
C ILE A 58 0.24 -5.95 15.70
N LYS A 59 -0.84 -6.06 16.48
CA LYS A 59 -1.00 -5.41 17.79
C LYS A 59 0.12 -5.85 18.77
N GLU A 60 0.45 -7.13 18.81
CA GLU A 60 1.50 -7.67 19.69
C GLU A 60 2.90 -7.16 19.27
N GLN A 61 3.25 -7.31 17.99
CA GLN A 61 4.57 -6.91 17.48
C GLN A 61 4.81 -5.40 17.63
N THR A 62 3.81 -4.58 17.27
CA THR A 62 3.90 -3.12 17.45
C THR A 62 3.90 -2.73 18.93
N GLY A 63 3.13 -3.40 19.78
CA GLY A 63 3.11 -3.17 21.23
C GLY A 63 4.49 -3.30 21.89
N ASN A 64 5.34 -4.18 21.36
CA ASN A 64 6.71 -4.43 21.82
C ASN A 64 7.73 -3.36 21.42
N MET A 65 7.44 -2.51 20.44
CA MET A 65 8.30 -1.40 20.03
C MET A 65 8.07 -0.17 20.89
N TYR A 66 9.04 0.76 20.97
CA TYR A 66 8.86 2.10 21.57
C TYR A 66 8.11 2.09 22.93
N LYS A 67 8.46 1.18 23.85
CA LYS A 67 7.87 1.11 25.20
C LYS A 67 8.42 2.19 26.15
N ASN A 68 9.71 2.51 26.03
CA ASN A 68 10.45 3.37 26.97
C ASN A 68 10.77 4.76 26.40
N VAL A 69 9.92 5.27 25.51
CA VAL A 69 10.10 6.61 24.91
C VAL A 69 9.35 7.67 25.70
N LYS A 70 9.92 8.89 25.77
CA LYS A 70 9.34 10.02 26.52
C LYS A 70 8.00 10.50 25.95
N LYS A 71 7.83 10.43 24.62
CA LYS A 71 6.58 10.77 23.92
C LYS A 71 5.86 9.48 23.55
N LYS A 72 4.57 9.38 23.88
CA LYS A 72 3.74 8.25 23.45
C LYS A 72 3.69 8.21 21.92
N ILE A 73 4.08 7.08 21.34
CA ILE A 73 4.04 6.84 19.89
C ILE A 73 2.87 5.91 19.60
N GLU A 74 1.92 6.38 18.79
CA GLU A 74 0.81 5.58 18.31
C GLU A 74 1.28 4.54 17.29
N ARG A 75 0.75 3.32 17.38
CA ARG A 75 1.19 2.19 16.56
C ARG A 75 0.16 1.08 16.64
N GLY A 76 0.11 0.25 15.60
CA GLY A 76 -0.83 -0.86 15.54
C GLY A 76 -1.30 -1.13 14.12
N VAL A 77 -2.54 -1.61 14.03
CA VAL A 77 -3.22 -1.91 12.77
C VAL A 77 -3.56 -0.60 12.06
N ALA A 78 -3.10 -0.45 10.82
CA ALA A 78 -3.45 0.68 9.94
C ALA A 78 -4.61 0.34 9.02
N PHE A 79 -4.76 -0.94 8.67
CA PHE A 79 -5.91 -1.44 7.93
C PHE A 79 -6.21 -2.87 8.44
N PRO A 80 -7.46 -3.17 8.87
CA PRO A 80 -7.80 -4.48 9.41
C PRO A 80 -7.48 -5.62 8.44
N THR A 81 -7.17 -6.78 8.97
CA THR A 81 -6.99 -7.99 8.18
C THR A 81 -8.28 -8.36 7.46
N CYS A 82 -8.20 -8.44 6.14
CA CYS A 82 -9.29 -8.79 5.24
C CYS A 82 -8.93 -10.04 4.45
N ILE A 83 -9.90 -10.93 4.24
CA ILE A 83 -9.75 -12.20 3.53
C ILE A 83 -10.91 -12.30 2.53
N SER A 84 -10.70 -11.89 1.28
CA SER A 84 -11.75 -11.85 0.26
C SER A 84 -11.60 -13.01 -0.73
N VAL A 85 -12.62 -13.87 -0.82
CA VAL A 85 -12.56 -15.15 -1.53
C VAL A 85 -13.20 -15.06 -2.92
N ASN A 86 -12.53 -15.62 -3.93
CA ASN A 86 -13.00 -15.76 -5.31
C ASN A 86 -13.52 -14.45 -5.92
N ASN A 87 -14.83 -14.33 -6.16
CA ASN A 87 -15.48 -13.15 -6.75
C ASN A 87 -15.66 -11.99 -5.76
N THR A 88 -15.49 -12.21 -4.44
CA THR A 88 -15.45 -11.12 -3.46
C THR A 88 -14.19 -10.31 -3.71
N ILE A 89 -14.31 -9.01 -3.98
CA ILE A 89 -13.22 -8.16 -4.43
C ILE A 89 -12.32 -7.74 -3.25
N CYS A 90 -12.91 -7.15 -2.20
CA CYS A 90 -12.15 -6.52 -1.13
C CYS A 90 -12.94 -6.41 0.19
N HIS A 91 -12.21 -6.02 1.25
CA HIS A 91 -12.73 -5.57 2.56
C HIS A 91 -13.52 -6.58 3.39
N PHE A 92 -13.54 -7.86 3.03
CA PHE A 92 -14.21 -8.87 3.84
C PHE A 92 -13.42 -9.14 5.14
N SER A 93 -13.84 -8.51 6.25
CA SER A 93 -13.34 -8.73 7.61
C SER A 93 -14.53 -8.99 8.54
N PRO A 94 -15.06 -10.22 8.57
CA PRO A 94 -16.37 -10.49 9.15
C PRO A 94 -16.44 -10.28 10.68
N LEU A 95 -17.67 -10.17 11.20
CA LEU A 95 -17.94 -10.14 12.65
C LEU A 95 -17.70 -11.52 13.28
N ALA A 96 -17.58 -11.55 14.60
CA ALA A 96 -17.33 -12.78 15.38
C ALA A 96 -18.38 -13.90 15.19
N SER A 97 -19.60 -13.54 14.76
CA SER A 97 -20.70 -14.48 14.51
C SER A 97 -20.71 -15.10 13.10
N ASP A 98 -19.76 -14.73 12.24
CA ASP A 98 -19.65 -15.27 10.88
C ASP A 98 -18.99 -16.66 10.88
N GLU A 99 -19.55 -17.56 10.08
CA GLU A 99 -19.15 -18.97 10.01
C GLU A 99 -18.52 -19.34 8.66
N SER A 100 -18.15 -18.36 7.83
CA SER A 100 -17.55 -18.59 6.51
C SER A 100 -16.20 -19.29 6.65
N THR A 101 -15.99 -20.35 5.86
CA THR A 101 -14.78 -21.17 5.88
C THR A 101 -14.16 -21.29 4.50
N LEU A 102 -12.83 -21.39 4.47
CA LEU A 102 -12.06 -21.56 3.24
C LEU A 102 -12.19 -22.97 2.67
N GLN A 103 -12.27 -23.06 1.34
CA GLN A 103 -12.40 -24.31 0.58
C GLN A 103 -11.16 -24.58 -0.27
N ALA A 104 -10.97 -25.85 -0.66
CA ALA A 104 -9.87 -26.23 -1.54
C ALA A 104 -10.01 -25.54 -2.91
N GLY A 105 -8.92 -24.98 -3.42
CA GLY A 105 -8.90 -24.24 -4.69
C GLY A 105 -9.41 -22.81 -4.60
N ASP A 106 -9.82 -22.33 -3.42
CA ASP A 106 -10.23 -20.92 -3.25
C ASP A 106 -9.08 -19.97 -3.58
N MET A 107 -9.42 -18.90 -4.29
CA MET A 107 -8.53 -17.77 -4.52
C MET A 107 -8.77 -16.71 -3.44
N VAL A 108 -7.83 -16.62 -2.52
CA VAL A 108 -7.92 -15.80 -1.31
C VAL A 108 -7.09 -14.54 -1.48
N LYS A 109 -7.74 -13.38 -1.38
CA LYS A 109 -7.09 -12.08 -1.35
C LYS A 109 -6.95 -11.64 0.09
N ILE A 110 -5.71 -11.49 0.54
CA ILE A 110 -5.37 -11.06 1.89
C ILE A 110 -4.94 -9.61 1.81
N ASP A 111 -5.56 -8.71 2.57
CA ASP A 111 -5.23 -7.28 2.62
C ASP A 111 -5.13 -6.82 4.07
N MET A 112 -4.07 -6.10 4.42
CA MET A 112 -3.80 -5.65 5.79
C MET A 112 -2.80 -4.49 5.83
N GLY A 113 -2.79 -3.77 6.96
CA GLY A 113 -1.89 -2.64 7.17
C GLY A 113 -1.38 -2.51 8.59
N CYS A 114 -0.16 -2.00 8.73
CA CYS A 114 0.49 -1.65 9.99
C CYS A 114 0.94 -0.19 9.96
N HIS A 115 0.92 0.51 11.09
CA HIS A 115 1.55 1.83 11.21
C HIS A 115 2.41 1.94 12.46
N ILE A 116 3.41 2.82 12.38
CA ILE A 116 4.23 3.26 13.50
C ILE A 116 4.31 4.78 13.42
N ASP A 117 3.89 5.47 14.49
CA ASP A 117 3.79 6.94 14.56
C ASP A 117 2.99 7.57 13.42
N GLY A 118 2.00 6.83 12.90
CA GLY A 118 1.20 7.24 11.77
C GLY A 118 1.83 7.00 10.39
N PHE A 119 3.06 6.49 10.29
CA PHE A 119 3.65 6.08 9.01
C PHE A 119 3.17 4.67 8.65
N ILE A 120 2.48 4.57 7.52
CA ILE A 120 1.65 3.42 7.16
C ILE A 120 2.37 2.52 6.15
N ALA A 121 2.36 1.21 6.41
CA ALA A 121 2.73 0.18 5.44
C ALA A 121 1.54 -0.77 5.25
N VAL A 122 1.12 -0.96 4.01
CA VAL A 122 0.03 -1.84 3.61
C VAL A 122 0.53 -2.90 2.63
N VAL A 123 -0.14 -4.03 2.63
CA VAL A 123 0.17 -5.14 1.72
C VAL A 123 -1.11 -5.89 1.39
N ALA A 124 -1.25 -6.28 0.13
CA ALA A 124 -2.23 -7.26 -0.28
C ALA A 124 -1.62 -8.29 -1.22
N HIS A 125 -2.05 -9.53 -1.08
CA HIS A 125 -1.58 -10.66 -1.87
C HIS A 125 -2.71 -11.62 -2.18
N THR A 126 -2.70 -12.17 -3.39
CA THR A 126 -3.63 -13.22 -3.81
C THR A 126 -2.94 -14.57 -3.74
N HIS A 127 -3.52 -15.48 -2.96
CA HIS A 127 -3.05 -16.83 -2.73
C HIS A 127 -4.14 -17.83 -3.12
N VAL A 128 -3.79 -18.92 -3.81
CA VAL A 128 -4.73 -20.00 -4.15
C VAL A 128 -4.48 -21.19 -3.23
N LEU A 129 -5.54 -21.73 -2.63
CA LEU A 129 -5.50 -22.86 -1.70
C LEU A 129 -5.35 -24.19 -2.43
N GLN A 130 -4.22 -24.36 -3.10
CA GLN A 130 -3.86 -25.58 -3.80
C GLN A 130 -2.35 -25.84 -3.74
N GLU A 131 -1.98 -27.09 -3.95
CA GLU A 131 -0.59 -27.48 -4.18
C GLU A 131 -0.26 -27.46 -5.67
N GLY A 132 0.99 -27.18 -6.00
CA GLY A 132 1.47 -27.15 -7.38
C GLY A 132 1.09 -25.88 -8.16
N ALA A 133 1.36 -25.92 -9.47
CA ALA A 133 1.18 -24.76 -10.33
C ALA A 133 -0.30 -24.39 -10.53
N ILE A 134 -0.59 -23.10 -10.44
CA ILE A 134 -1.92 -22.56 -10.74
C ILE A 134 -2.07 -22.46 -12.25
N THR A 135 -3.21 -22.91 -12.79
CA THR A 135 -3.48 -22.96 -14.24
C THR A 135 -4.78 -22.22 -14.60
N GLY A 136 -5.03 -22.08 -15.91
CA GLY A 136 -6.29 -21.55 -16.45
C GLY A 136 -6.53 -20.08 -16.12
N ARG A 137 -7.81 -19.71 -15.97
CA ARG A 137 -8.22 -18.31 -15.72
C ARG A 137 -7.71 -17.75 -14.39
N ALA A 138 -7.52 -18.60 -13.39
CA ALA A 138 -6.88 -18.21 -12.14
C ALA A 138 -5.43 -17.77 -12.35
N ALA A 139 -4.67 -18.54 -13.14
CA ALA A 139 -3.29 -18.18 -13.49
C ALA A 139 -3.23 -16.88 -14.29
N ASP A 140 -4.13 -16.71 -15.27
CA ASP A 140 -4.18 -15.50 -16.11
C ASP A 140 -4.43 -14.23 -15.27
N VAL A 141 -5.43 -14.25 -14.38
CA VAL A 141 -5.79 -13.05 -13.59
C VAL A 141 -4.74 -12.68 -12.54
N ILE A 142 -4.11 -13.68 -11.92
CA ILE A 142 -3.01 -13.47 -10.98
C ILE A 142 -1.77 -12.95 -11.73
N ALA A 143 -1.46 -13.51 -12.90
CA ALA A 143 -0.36 -13.02 -13.75
C ALA A 143 -0.61 -11.58 -14.23
N ALA A 144 -1.85 -11.24 -14.57
CA ALA A 144 -2.25 -9.87 -14.90
C ALA A 144 -1.98 -8.91 -13.74
N ALA A 145 -2.44 -9.24 -12.52
CA ALA A 145 -2.23 -8.41 -11.33
C ALA A 145 -0.74 -8.23 -11.02
N ASN A 146 0.04 -9.32 -11.03
CA ASN A 146 1.47 -9.29 -10.75
C ASN A 146 2.25 -8.48 -11.80
N THR A 147 1.94 -8.67 -13.08
CA THR A 147 2.58 -7.91 -14.17
C THR A 147 2.22 -6.43 -14.06
N ALA A 148 0.95 -6.10 -13.80
CA ALA A 148 0.50 -4.72 -13.65
C ALA A 148 1.14 -4.06 -12.41
N ALA A 149 1.30 -4.79 -11.31
CA ALA A 149 2.01 -4.34 -10.12
C ALA A 149 3.50 -4.04 -10.42
N GLU A 150 4.18 -4.89 -11.20
CA GLU A 150 5.58 -4.66 -11.60
C GLU A 150 5.73 -3.47 -12.57
N VAL A 151 4.79 -3.27 -13.48
CA VAL A 151 4.73 -2.09 -14.35
C VAL A 151 4.47 -0.83 -13.52
N ALA A 152 3.48 -0.86 -12.62
CA ALA A 152 3.17 0.25 -11.74
C ALA A 152 4.37 0.63 -10.85
N LEU A 153 5.09 -0.36 -10.28
CA LEU A 153 6.31 -0.11 -9.49
C LEU A 153 7.38 0.68 -10.27
N ARG A 154 7.44 0.52 -11.60
CA ARG A 154 8.42 1.20 -12.46
C ARG A 154 7.92 2.56 -12.97
N LEU A 155 6.61 2.78 -12.98
CA LEU A 155 5.99 4.01 -13.46
C LEU A 155 5.64 4.98 -12.32
N VAL A 156 5.34 4.50 -11.11
CA VAL A 156 5.21 5.29 -9.89
C VAL A 156 6.61 5.71 -9.43
N ARG A 157 7.12 6.77 -10.03
CA ARG A 157 8.45 7.33 -9.79
C ARG A 157 8.47 8.83 -10.11
N PRO A 158 9.40 9.60 -9.52
CA PRO A 158 9.48 11.04 -9.74
C PRO A 158 9.51 11.43 -11.22
N GLY A 159 8.75 12.45 -11.60
CA GLY A 159 8.68 12.95 -12.98
C GLY A 159 7.69 12.22 -13.90
N LYS A 160 6.98 11.21 -13.39
CA LYS A 160 5.90 10.52 -14.11
C LYS A 160 4.54 10.96 -13.62
N LYS A 161 3.54 10.85 -14.51
CA LYS A 161 2.16 11.23 -14.20
C LYS A 161 1.34 10.02 -13.75
N ASN A 162 0.35 10.27 -12.90
CA ASN A 162 -0.61 9.26 -12.50
C ASN A 162 -1.34 8.60 -13.68
N LYS A 163 -1.76 9.38 -14.69
CA LYS A 163 -2.41 8.86 -15.92
C LYS A 163 -1.59 7.82 -16.68
N ASP A 164 -0.27 8.00 -16.75
CA ASP A 164 0.62 7.02 -17.41
C ASP A 164 0.51 5.64 -16.77
N VAL A 165 0.35 5.59 -15.44
CA VAL A 165 0.16 4.34 -14.68
C VAL A 165 -1.21 3.75 -14.98
N THR A 166 -2.27 4.57 -14.97
CA THR A 166 -3.65 4.16 -15.27
C THR A 166 -3.78 3.49 -16.64
N GLU A 167 -3.16 4.07 -17.68
CA GLU A 167 -3.18 3.51 -19.03
C GLU A 167 -2.39 2.19 -19.10
N ALA A 168 -1.23 2.15 -18.45
CA ALA A 168 -0.34 1.00 -18.50
C ALA A 168 -0.94 -0.25 -17.82
N ILE A 169 -1.53 -0.11 -16.64
CA ILE A 169 -2.13 -1.25 -15.92
C ILE A 169 -3.35 -1.82 -16.66
N GLN A 170 -4.14 -0.97 -17.32
CA GLN A 170 -5.26 -1.41 -18.16
C GLN A 170 -4.79 -2.20 -19.37
N LYS A 171 -3.73 -1.71 -20.04
CA LYS A 171 -3.11 -2.42 -21.17
C LYS A 171 -2.58 -3.79 -20.75
N VAL A 172 -1.90 -3.86 -19.61
CA VAL A 172 -1.43 -5.14 -19.04
C VAL A 172 -2.59 -6.08 -18.76
N ALA A 173 -3.65 -5.63 -18.08
CA ALA A 173 -4.81 -6.48 -17.80
C ALA A 173 -5.44 -7.04 -19.09
N GLY A 174 -5.58 -6.19 -20.12
CA GLY A 174 -6.11 -6.57 -21.43
C GLY A 174 -5.28 -7.66 -22.13
N ALA A 175 -3.95 -7.63 -22.00
CA ALA A 175 -3.07 -8.64 -22.58
C ALA A 175 -3.30 -10.06 -22.02
N TYR A 176 -3.77 -10.17 -20.77
CA TYR A 176 -4.18 -11.43 -20.14
C TYR A 176 -5.67 -11.74 -20.30
N GLY A 177 -6.40 -10.98 -21.13
CA GLY A 177 -7.86 -11.09 -21.26
C GLY A 177 -8.59 -10.83 -19.94
N CYS A 178 -8.05 -9.95 -19.11
CA CYS A 178 -8.62 -9.52 -17.84
C CYS A 178 -8.94 -8.03 -17.90
N LYS A 179 -9.62 -7.52 -16.87
CA LYS A 179 -9.89 -6.10 -16.69
C LYS A 179 -9.37 -5.62 -15.35
N ILE A 180 -9.04 -4.33 -15.28
CA ILE A 180 -8.83 -3.67 -13.99
C ILE A 180 -10.20 -3.38 -13.37
N VAL A 181 -10.33 -3.58 -12.06
CA VAL A 181 -11.57 -3.26 -11.34
C VAL A 181 -11.72 -1.75 -11.20
N GLU A 182 -12.88 -1.22 -11.60
CA GLU A 182 -13.22 0.20 -11.52
C GLU A 182 -13.31 0.67 -10.05
N GLY A 183 -12.93 1.93 -9.79
CA GLY A 183 -13.06 2.56 -8.47
C GLY A 183 -11.93 2.25 -7.47
N VAL A 184 -10.96 1.41 -7.82
CA VAL A 184 -9.74 1.21 -7.03
C VAL A 184 -8.80 2.40 -7.19
N LEU A 185 -8.19 2.86 -6.10
CA LEU A 185 -7.28 4.01 -6.09
C LEU A 185 -5.95 3.63 -5.43
N THR A 186 -4.85 3.98 -6.08
CA THR A 186 -3.53 4.02 -5.43
C THR A 186 -3.38 5.38 -4.77
N HIS A 187 -3.20 5.40 -3.45
CA HIS A 187 -3.11 6.64 -2.67
C HIS A 187 -1.68 6.99 -2.29
N GLN A 188 -1.38 8.29 -2.29
CA GLN A 188 -0.26 8.81 -1.52
C GLN A 188 -0.50 8.58 -0.03
N LEU A 189 0.55 8.13 0.67
CA LEU A 189 0.56 7.97 2.13
C LEU A 189 1.32 9.13 2.76
N LYS A 190 0.76 9.69 3.83
CA LYS A 190 1.43 10.67 4.69
C LYS A 190 1.28 10.23 6.15
N GLN A 191 1.93 10.94 7.07
CA GLN A 191 1.81 10.64 8.49
C GLN A 191 0.33 10.78 8.91
N PHE A 192 -0.26 9.69 9.41
CA PHE A 192 -1.68 9.56 9.79
C PHE A 192 -2.68 9.74 8.63
N VAL A 193 -2.24 9.71 7.37
CA VAL A 193 -3.15 9.83 6.21
C VAL A 193 -2.94 8.63 5.29
N ILE A 194 -3.93 7.74 5.27
CA ILE A 194 -3.93 6.53 4.43
C ILE A 194 -4.38 6.79 2.99
N ASP A 195 -5.12 7.89 2.79
CA ASP A 195 -5.83 8.25 1.57
C ASP A 195 -5.50 9.69 1.16
N GLY A 196 -4.22 9.96 0.92
CA GLY A 196 -3.77 11.26 0.43
C GLY A 196 -4.39 11.62 -0.92
N ASN A 197 -4.45 12.93 -1.19
CA ASN A 197 -5.15 13.51 -2.33
C ASN A 197 -4.47 13.22 -3.68
N LYS A 198 -3.14 13.01 -3.71
CA LYS A 198 -2.45 12.55 -4.92
C LYS A 198 -2.76 11.07 -5.12
N VAL A 199 -3.52 10.75 -6.18
CA VAL A 199 -4.01 9.40 -6.44
C VAL A 199 -3.76 8.96 -7.87
N VAL A 200 -3.60 7.65 -8.06
CA VAL A 200 -3.73 7.01 -9.38
C VAL A 200 -5.08 6.31 -9.44
N LEU A 201 -5.87 6.67 -10.43
CA LEU A 201 -7.13 6.00 -10.73
C LEU A 201 -6.87 4.70 -11.47
N SER A 202 -7.49 3.61 -11.05
CA SER A 202 -7.35 2.29 -11.69
C SER A 202 -7.91 2.24 -13.12
N VAL A 203 -9.12 2.80 -13.32
CA VAL A 203 -9.82 2.91 -14.60
C VAL A 203 -10.45 4.28 -14.71
N SER A 204 -10.21 4.98 -15.81
CA SER A 204 -10.86 6.27 -16.09
C SER A 204 -12.35 6.07 -16.38
N SER A 205 -13.22 6.73 -15.61
CA SER A 205 -14.65 6.79 -15.88
C SER A 205 -15.14 8.24 -15.96
N PRO A 206 -16.26 8.53 -16.65
CA PRO A 206 -16.82 9.88 -16.68
C PRO A 206 -17.26 10.38 -15.29
N GLU A 207 -17.62 9.46 -14.40
CA GLU A 207 -18.17 9.73 -13.07
C GLU A 207 -17.08 10.00 -12.03
N VAL A 208 -15.91 9.36 -12.17
CA VAL A 208 -14.80 9.50 -11.23
C VAL A 208 -13.62 10.18 -11.93
N ARG A 209 -13.36 11.42 -11.53
CA ARG A 209 -12.20 12.20 -12.00
C ARG A 209 -11.24 12.41 -10.86
N VAL A 210 -9.95 12.28 -11.17
CA VAL A 210 -8.85 12.61 -10.28
C VAL A 210 -8.00 13.66 -10.97
N ASP A 211 -7.39 14.54 -10.18
CA ASP A 211 -6.52 15.58 -10.71
C ASP A 211 -5.26 14.98 -11.33
N ASP A 212 -4.73 15.66 -12.33
CA ASP A 212 -3.44 15.29 -12.91
C ASP A 212 -2.35 15.57 -11.88
N ALA A 213 -1.64 14.52 -11.49
CA ALA A 213 -0.58 14.58 -10.50
C ALA A 213 0.71 14.04 -11.09
N GLU A 214 1.80 14.74 -10.80
CA GLU A 214 3.16 14.27 -11.02
C GLU A 214 3.71 13.72 -9.71
N PHE A 215 4.35 12.56 -9.78
CA PHE A 215 5.04 11.97 -8.62
C PHE A 215 6.31 12.76 -8.32
N GLU A 216 6.61 12.93 -7.04
CA GLU A 216 7.77 13.68 -6.55
C GLU A 216 8.70 12.82 -5.69
N GLU A 217 9.93 13.27 -5.52
CA GLU A 217 10.86 12.64 -4.57
C GLU A 217 10.35 12.80 -3.13
N ASN A 218 10.68 11.82 -2.29
CA ASN A 218 10.32 11.74 -0.88
C ASN A 218 8.83 11.48 -0.59
N GLU A 219 8.05 11.14 -1.61
CA GLU A 219 6.67 10.67 -1.46
C GLU A 219 6.58 9.16 -1.18
N VAL A 220 5.45 8.73 -0.62
CA VAL A 220 5.14 7.31 -0.36
C VAL A 220 3.78 7.00 -0.96
N TYR A 221 3.64 5.82 -1.59
CA TYR A 221 2.38 5.40 -2.19
C TYR A 221 2.00 3.97 -1.76
N ALA A 222 0.72 3.74 -1.54
CA ALA A 222 0.10 2.42 -1.50
C ALA A 222 -0.40 2.07 -2.91
N VAL A 223 0.45 1.42 -3.70
CA VAL A 223 0.08 0.95 -5.04
C VAL A 223 -0.90 -0.20 -4.88
N ASP A 224 -2.09 -0.04 -5.46
CA ASP A 224 -3.22 -0.96 -5.31
C ASP A 224 -3.72 -1.41 -6.68
N ILE A 225 -3.53 -2.70 -7.00
CA ILE A 225 -3.86 -3.31 -8.28
C ILE A 225 -4.85 -4.44 -8.06
N VAL A 226 -6.04 -4.30 -8.64
CA VAL A 226 -7.08 -5.32 -8.61
C VAL A 226 -7.50 -5.65 -10.04
N THR A 227 -7.34 -6.92 -10.43
CA THR A 227 -7.73 -7.45 -11.74
C THR A 227 -8.87 -8.43 -11.60
N SER A 228 -9.74 -8.45 -12.61
CA SER A 228 -10.90 -9.32 -12.70
C SER A 228 -10.91 -10.07 -14.02
N THR A 229 -11.37 -11.32 -13.96
CA THR A 229 -11.71 -12.10 -15.17
C THR A 229 -13.07 -11.70 -15.78
N GLY A 230 -13.90 -10.98 -15.00
CA GLY A 230 -15.22 -10.50 -15.35
C GLY A 230 -15.22 -9.13 -16.06
N ASP A 231 -16.23 -8.31 -15.79
CA ASP A 231 -16.38 -7.00 -16.44
C ASP A 231 -15.69 -5.84 -15.73
N GLY A 232 -15.11 -6.07 -14.54
CA GLY A 232 -14.37 -5.08 -13.76
C GLY A 232 -15.28 -4.10 -13.02
N LYS A 233 -16.57 -4.41 -12.89
CA LYS A 233 -17.59 -3.49 -12.35
C LYS A 233 -18.08 -3.96 -10.98
N PRO A 234 -17.49 -3.44 -9.89
CA PRO A 234 -17.82 -3.91 -8.56
C PRO A 234 -19.29 -3.65 -8.22
N LYS A 235 -19.91 -4.59 -7.51
CA LYS A 235 -21.27 -4.45 -6.99
C LYS A 235 -21.30 -4.63 -5.49
N LEU A 236 -22.05 -3.76 -4.83
CA LEU A 236 -22.46 -3.95 -3.44
C LEU A 236 -23.67 -4.89 -3.41
N LEU A 237 -23.53 -6.03 -2.74
CA LEU A 237 -24.61 -7.03 -2.64
C LEU A 237 -25.35 -6.95 -1.31
N ASP A 238 -24.64 -6.73 -0.21
CA ASP A 238 -25.22 -6.59 1.13
C ASP A 238 -24.45 -5.56 1.95
N GLU A 239 -25.11 -4.45 2.28
CA GLU A 239 -24.56 -3.39 3.14
C GLU A 239 -24.15 -3.93 4.52
N LYS A 240 -24.80 -4.98 5.02
CA LYS A 240 -24.52 -5.55 6.36
C LYS A 240 -23.16 -6.24 6.43
N GLN A 241 -22.58 -6.63 5.29
CA GLN A 241 -21.22 -7.17 5.24
C GLN A 241 -20.15 -6.08 5.45
N THR A 242 -20.52 -4.79 5.38
CA THR A 242 -19.60 -3.68 5.64
C THR A 242 -19.27 -3.61 7.12
N THR A 243 -18.07 -4.05 7.47
CA THR A 243 -17.56 -4.03 8.84
C THR A 243 -16.41 -3.07 9.02
N ILE A 244 -15.82 -2.53 7.95
CA ILE A 244 -14.66 -1.66 8.02
C ILE A 244 -15.07 -0.20 7.86
N TYR A 245 -14.57 0.64 8.75
CA TYR A 245 -14.87 2.06 8.80
C TYR A 245 -13.61 2.87 9.11
N LYS A 246 -13.57 4.12 8.67
CA LYS A 246 -12.56 5.12 9.04
C LYS A 246 -13.26 6.38 9.52
N ARG A 247 -12.69 7.07 10.51
CA ARG A 247 -13.23 8.34 10.98
C ARG A 247 -12.95 9.48 9.99
N ALA A 248 -13.98 10.27 9.71
CA ALA A 248 -13.83 11.56 9.01
C ALA A 248 -13.54 12.64 10.07
N VAL A 249 -12.26 12.99 10.22
CA VAL A 249 -11.79 13.89 11.29
C VAL A 249 -12.18 15.35 11.08
N ASP A 250 -12.51 15.71 9.84
CA ASP A 250 -12.97 17.03 9.40
C ASP A 250 -14.49 17.22 9.58
N LYS A 251 -15.23 16.13 9.83
CA LYS A 251 -16.68 16.15 10.00
C LYS A 251 -17.05 16.22 11.47
N ASN A 252 -18.02 17.09 11.78
CA ASN A 252 -18.55 17.24 13.12
C ASN A 252 -20.08 17.23 13.10
N TYR A 253 -20.68 16.41 13.95
CA TYR A 253 -22.13 16.28 14.07
C TYR A 253 -22.51 15.84 15.49
N HIS A 254 -23.61 16.40 15.99
CA HIS A 254 -24.13 16.08 17.31
C HIS A 254 -25.07 14.87 17.25
N LEU A 255 -24.52 13.68 17.50
CA LEU A 255 -25.26 12.42 17.52
C LEU A 255 -26.43 12.42 18.52
N LYS A 256 -27.62 12.06 18.03
CA LYS A 256 -28.87 12.09 18.78
C LYS A 256 -29.07 10.84 19.62
N MET A 257 -28.67 9.67 19.14
CA MET A 257 -28.86 8.42 19.89
C MET A 257 -27.76 8.21 20.95
N LYS A 258 -28.16 7.68 22.12
CA LYS A 258 -27.21 7.34 23.20
C LYS A 258 -26.21 6.26 22.76
N ALA A 259 -26.68 5.28 21.98
CA ALA A 259 -25.83 4.21 21.44
C ALA A 259 -24.75 4.76 20.50
N SER A 260 -25.11 5.65 19.57
CA SER A 260 -24.17 6.28 18.63
C SER A 260 -23.13 7.14 19.35
N ARG A 261 -23.53 7.94 20.34
CA ARG A 261 -22.56 8.70 21.17
C ARG A 261 -21.57 7.78 21.88
N PHE A 262 -22.03 6.65 22.41
CA PHE A 262 -21.16 5.67 23.06
C PHE A 262 -20.17 5.05 22.07
N ILE A 263 -20.66 4.55 20.94
CA ILE A 263 -19.83 3.92 19.90
C ILE A 263 -18.84 4.91 19.30
N PHE A 264 -19.27 6.14 18.99
CA PHE A 264 -18.37 7.17 18.46
C PHE A 264 -17.29 7.58 19.47
N SER A 265 -17.62 7.62 20.76
CA SER A 265 -16.62 7.85 21.82
C SER A 265 -15.62 6.70 21.92
N GLU A 266 -16.07 5.45 21.83
CA GLU A 266 -15.19 4.26 21.80
C GLU A 266 -14.25 4.30 20.59
N ILE A 267 -14.80 4.57 19.40
CA ILE A 267 -14.03 4.71 18.15
C ILE A 267 -13.00 5.82 18.28
N SER A 268 -13.39 7.00 18.76
CA SER A 268 -12.48 8.14 18.89
C SER A 268 -11.31 7.89 19.84
N GLN A 269 -11.47 6.99 20.82
CA GLN A 269 -10.42 6.61 21.77
C GLN A 269 -9.52 5.48 21.25
N LYS A 270 -10.11 4.47 20.60
CA LYS A 270 -9.38 3.29 20.13
C LYS A 270 -8.78 3.47 18.74
N PHE A 271 -9.50 4.15 17.85
CA PHE A 271 -9.22 4.26 16.41
C PHE A 271 -9.39 5.72 15.97
N PRO A 272 -8.52 6.63 16.44
CA PRO A 272 -8.71 8.06 16.24
C PRO A 272 -8.67 8.45 14.75
N ILE A 273 -7.85 7.76 13.95
CA ILE A 273 -7.58 8.11 12.55
C ILE A 273 -7.56 6.89 11.61
N MET A 274 -6.97 5.77 12.04
CA MET A 274 -6.80 4.59 11.18
C MET A 274 -8.14 3.86 10.94
N PRO A 275 -8.34 3.27 9.74
CA PRO A 275 -9.40 2.30 9.50
C PRO A 275 -9.44 1.18 10.55
N PHE A 276 -10.65 0.77 10.92
CA PHE A 276 -10.90 -0.26 11.93
C PHE A 276 -12.06 -1.17 11.51
N THR A 277 -12.13 -2.35 12.11
CA THR A 277 -13.24 -3.28 11.92
C THR A 277 -14.22 -3.19 13.09
N ALA A 278 -15.52 -3.30 12.79
CA ALA A 278 -16.61 -3.34 13.76
C ALA A 278 -16.51 -4.56 14.70
N ARG A 279 -15.72 -5.59 14.34
CA ARG A 279 -15.41 -6.74 15.22
C ARG A 279 -14.70 -6.30 16.51
N ASP A 280 -13.95 -5.20 16.49
CA ASP A 280 -13.22 -4.69 17.67
C ASP A 280 -14.08 -3.75 18.57
N LEU A 281 -15.37 -3.56 18.24
CA LEU A 281 -16.32 -2.73 18.97
C LEU A 281 -17.25 -3.55 19.87
N GLU A 282 -17.96 -2.87 20.78
CA GLU A 282 -19.00 -3.51 21.58
C GLU A 282 -20.23 -3.90 20.74
N GLU A 283 -20.36 -5.19 20.42
CA GLU A 283 -21.31 -5.75 19.45
C GLU A 283 -22.78 -5.29 19.65
N LYS A 284 -23.27 -5.29 20.90
CA LYS A 284 -24.69 -5.00 21.20
C LYS A 284 -25.10 -3.58 20.79
N ARG A 285 -24.16 -2.63 20.80
CA ARG A 285 -24.43 -1.21 20.48
C ARG A 285 -23.86 -0.80 19.12
N ALA A 286 -22.87 -1.53 18.60
CA ALA A 286 -22.19 -1.22 17.35
C ALA A 286 -23.17 -1.09 16.17
N ARG A 287 -24.06 -2.07 15.98
CA ARG A 287 -24.95 -2.10 14.82
C ARG A 287 -25.83 -0.86 14.66
N LEU A 288 -26.46 -0.39 15.75
CA LEU A 288 -27.30 0.81 15.71
C LEU A 288 -26.46 2.09 15.70
N GLY A 289 -25.36 2.11 16.46
CA GLY A 289 -24.51 3.29 16.58
C GLY A 289 -23.81 3.66 15.27
N LEU A 290 -23.35 2.66 14.52
CA LEU A 290 -22.64 2.88 13.25
C LEU A 290 -23.55 3.47 12.16
N VAL A 291 -24.82 3.08 12.10
CA VAL A 291 -25.77 3.58 11.09
C VAL A 291 -25.94 5.09 11.16
N GLU A 292 -26.13 5.66 12.37
CA GLU A 292 -26.24 7.12 12.53
C GLU A 292 -24.92 7.82 12.20
N CYS A 293 -23.78 7.25 12.62
CA CYS A 293 -22.46 7.82 12.34
C CYS A 293 -22.16 7.89 10.84
N VAL A 294 -22.48 6.82 10.09
CA VAL A 294 -22.30 6.79 8.62
C VAL A 294 -23.30 7.73 7.94
N GLY A 295 -24.57 7.74 8.37
CA GLY A 295 -25.61 8.61 7.80
C GLY A 295 -25.34 10.11 7.97
N HIS A 296 -24.46 10.48 8.90
CA HIS A 296 -24.00 11.85 9.13
C HIS A 296 -22.53 12.06 8.76
N GLU A 297 -21.95 11.18 7.94
CA GLU A 297 -20.60 11.28 7.38
C GLU A 297 -19.48 11.34 8.44
N LEU A 298 -19.74 10.95 9.69
CA LEU A 298 -18.71 10.89 10.73
C LEU A 298 -17.77 9.70 10.52
N LEU A 299 -18.24 8.67 9.82
CA LEU A 299 -17.50 7.48 9.45
C LEU A 299 -17.63 7.22 7.94
N GLN A 300 -16.49 6.99 7.30
CA GLN A 300 -16.40 6.52 5.93
C GLN A 300 -16.41 4.98 5.91
N PRO A 301 -17.38 4.34 5.26
CA PRO A 301 -17.42 2.88 5.13
C PRO A 301 -16.46 2.38 4.05
N TYR A 302 -15.91 1.18 4.26
CA TYR A 302 -15.19 0.39 3.25
C TYR A 302 -16.04 -0.84 2.92
N PRO A 303 -16.94 -0.73 1.92
CA PRO A 303 -17.91 -1.79 1.62
C PRO A 303 -17.23 -3.04 1.06
N VAL A 304 -17.85 -4.19 1.30
CA VAL A 304 -17.50 -5.45 0.64
C VAL A 304 -18.11 -5.47 -0.75
N LEU A 305 -17.26 -5.47 -1.77
CA LEU A 305 -17.66 -5.42 -3.17
C LEU A 305 -17.46 -6.78 -3.83
N HIS A 306 -18.25 -7.07 -4.86
CA HIS A 306 -18.27 -8.36 -5.54
C HIS A 306 -18.28 -8.21 -7.05
N GLU A 307 -17.59 -9.14 -7.72
CA GLU A 307 -17.82 -9.51 -9.10
C GLU A 307 -18.97 -10.53 -9.22
N LYS A 308 -19.37 -10.86 -10.45
CA LYS A 308 -20.41 -11.88 -10.68
C LYS A 308 -19.96 -13.25 -10.15
N PRO A 309 -20.89 -14.09 -9.66
CA PRO A 309 -20.56 -15.46 -9.28
C PRO A 309 -19.88 -16.22 -10.42
N GLY A 310 -18.74 -16.84 -10.13
CA GLY A 310 -17.91 -17.58 -11.09
C GLY A 310 -16.73 -16.77 -11.65
N ASP A 311 -16.77 -15.44 -11.58
CA ASP A 311 -15.62 -14.61 -11.93
C ASP A 311 -14.57 -14.65 -10.80
N LEU A 312 -13.31 -14.63 -11.20
CA LEU A 312 -12.15 -14.61 -10.31
C LEU A 312 -11.52 -13.22 -10.28
N VAL A 313 -11.06 -12.82 -9.09
CA VAL A 313 -10.43 -11.52 -8.83
C VAL A 313 -9.11 -11.73 -8.12
N ALA A 314 -8.05 -11.09 -8.63
CA ALA A 314 -6.75 -11.01 -8.00
C ALA A 314 -6.47 -9.58 -7.53
N HIS A 315 -5.84 -9.47 -6.37
CA HIS A 315 -5.48 -8.23 -5.67
C HIS A 315 -4.01 -8.29 -5.24
N ILE A 316 -3.24 -7.29 -5.66
CA ILE A 316 -1.86 -7.07 -5.27
C ILE A 316 -1.74 -5.61 -4.81
N LYS A 317 -1.33 -5.41 -3.56
CA LYS A 317 -1.08 -4.09 -3.00
C LYS A 317 0.29 -4.06 -2.34
N PHE A 318 1.02 -2.97 -2.51
CA PHE A 318 2.31 -2.78 -1.85
C PHE A 318 2.60 -1.31 -1.57
N THR A 319 3.41 -1.06 -0.56
CA THR A 319 3.91 0.28 -0.23
C THR A 319 5.26 0.50 -0.90
N VAL A 320 5.40 1.65 -1.54
CA VAL A 320 6.62 2.08 -2.24
C VAL A 320 7.07 3.45 -1.73
N LEU A 321 8.37 3.57 -1.46
CA LEU A 321 9.04 4.81 -1.06
C LEU A 321 9.76 5.40 -2.27
N LEU A 322 9.45 6.64 -2.65
CA LEU A 322 10.09 7.33 -3.76
C LEU A 322 11.36 8.04 -3.29
N MET A 323 12.44 7.28 -3.16
CA MET A 323 13.72 7.81 -2.71
C MET A 323 14.48 8.50 -3.87
N PRO A 324 15.41 9.43 -3.59
CA PRO A 324 16.25 10.05 -4.64
C PRO A 324 17.09 9.07 -5.49
N ASN A 325 17.33 7.85 -4.98
CA ASN A 325 18.02 6.78 -5.70
C ASN A 325 17.07 5.77 -6.37
N GLY A 326 15.78 6.10 -6.48
CA GLY A 326 14.73 5.29 -7.09
C GLY A 326 13.75 4.70 -6.08
N SER A 327 12.76 3.99 -6.60
CA SER A 327 11.63 3.49 -5.83
C SER A 327 12.03 2.27 -4.98
N ASP A 328 11.63 2.24 -3.71
CA ASP A 328 11.88 1.12 -2.79
C ASP A 328 10.55 0.48 -2.39
N ARG A 329 10.24 -0.69 -2.96
CA ARG A 329 9.10 -1.52 -2.55
C ARG A 329 9.43 -2.17 -1.21
N ILE A 330 8.71 -1.79 -0.15
CA ILE A 330 8.97 -2.24 1.22
C ILE A 330 8.04 -3.36 1.69
N THR A 331 6.90 -3.56 1.03
CA THR A 331 5.98 -4.67 1.32
C THR A 331 5.85 -5.60 0.12
N SER A 332 5.96 -6.92 0.37
CA SER A 332 5.92 -7.94 -0.67
C SER A 332 5.69 -9.33 -0.07
N TYR A 333 5.24 -10.25 -0.91
CA TYR A 333 5.11 -11.65 -0.58
C TYR A 333 5.56 -12.51 -1.77
N PRO A 334 6.21 -13.68 -1.54
CA PRO A 334 6.59 -14.59 -2.62
C PRO A 334 5.39 -15.04 -3.46
N LEU A 335 5.57 -15.10 -4.77
CA LEU A 335 4.51 -15.54 -5.69
C LEU A 335 4.43 -17.07 -5.77
N GLN A 336 3.22 -17.60 -5.88
CA GLN A 336 3.01 -18.99 -6.27
C GLN A 336 3.40 -19.22 -7.73
N GLU A 337 3.73 -20.46 -8.08
CA GLU A 337 4.02 -20.83 -9.47
C GLU A 337 2.75 -20.74 -10.33
N LEU A 338 2.85 -20.04 -11.46
CA LEU A 338 1.76 -19.82 -12.40
C LEU A 338 2.09 -20.45 -13.75
N GLN A 339 1.11 -21.12 -14.34
CA GLN A 339 1.11 -21.61 -15.72
C GLN A 339 -0.08 -20.99 -16.46
N HIS A 340 0.11 -19.77 -16.93
CA HIS A 340 -0.91 -19.01 -17.67
C HIS A 340 -0.75 -19.22 -19.19
N ALA A 341 -1.86 -19.22 -19.92
CA ALA A 341 -1.85 -19.52 -21.36
C ALA A 341 -1.46 -18.30 -22.22
N LYS A 342 -1.59 -17.09 -21.66
CA LYS A 342 -1.33 -15.83 -22.35
C LYS A 342 0.13 -15.42 -22.18
N THR A 343 0.75 -14.94 -23.25
CA THR A 343 2.09 -14.33 -23.19
C THR A 343 2.00 -12.85 -23.47
N ILE A 344 2.80 -12.07 -22.75
CA ILE A 344 3.00 -10.62 -22.98
C ILE A 344 4.21 -10.37 -23.88
N GLU A 345 4.84 -11.43 -24.41
CA GLU A 345 6.07 -11.30 -25.17
C GLU A 345 5.90 -10.49 -26.45
N ASP A 346 4.71 -10.43 -27.04
CA ASP A 346 4.52 -9.70 -28.29
C ASP A 346 4.17 -8.21 -28.06
N ASP A 347 3.95 -7.77 -26.81
CA ASP A 347 3.61 -6.38 -26.50
C ASP A 347 4.86 -5.55 -26.21
N ALA A 348 5.25 -4.71 -27.19
CA ALA A 348 6.42 -3.85 -27.10
C ALA A 348 6.36 -2.84 -25.95
N ASP A 349 5.17 -2.33 -25.62
CA ASP A 349 5.02 -1.32 -24.56
C ASP A 349 5.17 -1.95 -23.17
N ILE A 350 4.54 -3.12 -22.96
CA ILE A 350 4.68 -3.86 -21.70
C ILE A 350 6.14 -4.26 -21.48
N LYS A 351 6.82 -4.78 -22.52
CA LYS A 351 8.27 -5.07 -22.47
C LYS A 351 9.09 -3.84 -22.13
N ALA A 352 8.80 -2.70 -22.77
CA ALA A 352 9.51 -1.45 -22.50
C ALA A 352 9.33 -1.01 -21.04
N TRP A 353 8.11 -1.05 -20.50
CA TRP A 353 7.87 -0.72 -19.10
C TRP A 353 8.58 -1.66 -18.15
N LEU A 354 8.52 -2.98 -18.35
CA LEU A 354 9.18 -3.96 -17.50
C LEU A 354 10.72 -3.86 -17.55
N SER A 355 11.28 -3.34 -18.64
CA SER A 355 12.73 -3.09 -18.77
C SER A 355 13.22 -1.86 -17.99
N LEU A 356 12.31 -0.98 -17.55
CA LEU A 356 12.68 0.20 -16.77
C LEU A 356 13.30 -0.21 -15.43
N PRO A 357 14.38 0.45 -15.00
CA PRO A 357 14.99 0.17 -13.71
C PRO A 357 14.13 0.71 -12.57
N VAL A 358 13.97 -0.08 -11.51
CA VAL A 358 13.29 0.34 -10.27
C VAL A 358 14.19 1.27 -9.43
N LYS A 359 15.50 0.98 -9.39
CA LYS A 359 16.51 1.83 -8.72
C LYS A 359 17.46 2.43 -9.73
N THR A 360 17.80 3.71 -9.57
CA THR A 360 18.82 4.34 -10.41
C THR A 360 20.19 3.77 -10.02
N LYS A 361 20.96 3.27 -10.99
CA LYS A 361 22.36 2.92 -10.74
C LYS A 361 23.06 4.19 -10.28
N LYS A 362 23.61 4.18 -9.06
CA LYS A 362 24.50 5.23 -8.56
C LYS A 362 25.48 5.57 -9.69
N LYS A 363 25.46 6.78 -10.23
CA LYS A 363 26.57 7.27 -11.08
C LYS A 363 27.82 7.09 -10.22
N GLY A 364 28.62 6.09 -10.55
CA GLY A 364 29.83 5.75 -9.80
C GLY A 364 30.62 7.02 -9.59
N GLY A 365 30.93 7.33 -8.33
CA GLY A 365 31.77 8.46 -7.98
C GLY A 365 33.01 8.41 -8.85
N GLY A 366 33.14 9.41 -9.73
CA GLY A 366 34.33 9.56 -10.55
C GLY A 366 35.52 9.50 -9.61
N LYS A 367 36.37 8.50 -9.82
CA LYS A 367 37.69 8.38 -9.19
C LYS A 367 38.37 9.74 -9.38
N LYS A 368 38.36 10.58 -8.34
CA LYS A 368 39.22 11.77 -8.28
C LYS A 368 40.64 11.21 -8.45
N LYS A 369 41.20 11.36 -9.65
CA LYS A 369 42.64 11.21 -9.88
C LYS A 369 43.32 12.03 -8.79
N LYS A 370 44.03 11.36 -7.88
CA LYS A 370 44.93 11.99 -6.91
C LYS A 370 45.85 12.91 -7.72
N GLY A 371 45.59 14.22 -7.64
CA GLY A 371 46.50 15.24 -8.13
C GLY A 371 47.83 15.07 -7.41
N LYS A 372 48.86 14.77 -8.20
CA LYS A 372 50.25 14.73 -7.77
C LYS A 372 50.59 16.11 -7.19
N LYS A 373 51.09 16.14 -5.95
CA LYS A 373 51.70 17.32 -5.32
C LYS A 373 52.70 17.94 -6.30
N GLY A 374 52.47 19.18 -6.70
CA GLY A 374 53.48 20.06 -7.27
C GLY A 374 53.71 21.19 -6.26
N ASP A 375 54.91 21.24 -5.71
CA ASP A 375 55.38 22.32 -4.86
C ASP A 375 55.29 23.65 -5.61
N LYS A 376 54.73 24.67 -4.93
CA LYS A 376 54.85 26.06 -5.34
C LYS A 376 56.21 26.57 -4.88
N ALA A 377 57.07 26.90 -5.83
CA ALA A 377 58.22 27.76 -5.62
C ALA A 377 57.74 29.21 -5.46
N ASP A 378 58.32 29.89 -4.47
CA ASP A 378 58.19 31.33 -4.25
C ASP A 378 59.49 32.01 -4.64
N ASP A 379 59.29 33.17 -5.25
CA ASP A 379 60.15 34.35 -5.43
C ASP A 379 61.56 34.31 -6.09
N SER A 380 61.72 35.40 -6.82
CA SER A 380 62.78 36.01 -7.62
C SER A 380 64.25 35.89 -7.18
N THR A 381 65.17 35.79 -8.15
CA THR A 381 66.06 36.90 -8.60
C THR A 381 67.06 36.46 -9.67
N LYS A 382 67.49 37.44 -10.48
CA LYS A 382 68.41 37.42 -11.63
C LYS A 382 69.80 36.79 -11.36
N ALA A 383 70.38 36.10 -12.36
CA ALA A 383 71.65 36.46 -13.03
C ALA A 383 72.07 35.41 -14.09
N GLU A 384 72.96 35.82 -14.97
CA GLU A 384 73.39 35.36 -16.31
C GLU A 384 74.05 33.96 -16.45
N PRO A 385 74.26 33.47 -17.71
CA PRO A 385 74.60 32.08 -18.03
C PRO A 385 76.10 31.85 -18.23
N MET A 386 76.58 30.61 -18.07
CA MET A 386 77.78 30.12 -18.76
C MET A 386 77.90 28.58 -18.70
N ASP A 387 78.09 28.01 -19.90
CA ASP A 387 78.97 26.90 -20.33
C ASP A 387 78.97 25.50 -19.69
N GLU A 388 78.64 24.55 -20.57
CA GLU A 388 79.44 23.39 -21.08
C GLU A 388 80.26 22.46 -20.16
N ALA A 389 80.41 21.23 -20.70
CA ALA A 389 81.31 20.10 -20.37
C ALA A 389 80.81 19.13 -19.28
N GLU A 390 80.37 17.92 -19.65
CA GLU A 390 81.19 16.70 -19.87
C GLU A 390 81.83 16.16 -18.59
N GLU A 391 81.24 15.11 -18.00
CA GLU A 391 81.74 13.71 -18.00
C GLU A 391 80.71 12.76 -17.38
#